data_AF-A0A250I897-F1
#
_entry.id   AF-A0A250I897-F1
#
_cell.length_a   1.000
_cell.length_b   1.000
_cell.length_c   1.000
_cell.angle_alpha   90.00
_cell.angle_beta   90.00
_cell.angle_gamma   90.00
#
_symmetry.space_group_name_H-M   'P 1'
#
loop_
_entity.id
_entity.type
_entity.pdbx_description
1 polymer ?
#
loop_
_entity_poly.entity_id
_entity_poly.type
_entity_poly.pdbx_seq_one_letter_code
_entity_poly.pdbx_strand_id
1 'polypeptide(L)'
;MGVLVVLGITLSAYAQPPSSRLPGRKSESAEPWGAFLGRAAHDAIGRQYRIQHPTNLIFLGTIDLSTIIREGKLGDPNRLSALVKRLRPDITDTDALVLFEVKPDNEVGRRMGREQAGRYLAALNAAIEPNKHLSGGTHFDGSLFIEFEGGGALWQLAWRTPEPGVTLYRWSSRRPKPNTSWQERAAQKEEQLSQEEVEKRGELAERVLRAAYEGSEWPSGFRGQVYLPVDCP
;
A
#
# COMPACT_ATOMS: atom_id res chain seq x y z
N MET A 1 -59.58 -34.90 -13.70
CA MET A 1 -58.16 -35.20 -13.42
C MET A 1 -57.32 -34.08 -14.01
N GLY A 2 -57.12 -32.98 -13.26
CA GLY A 2 -56.32 -31.83 -13.67
C GLY A 2 -55.20 -31.65 -12.66
N VAL A 3 -53.94 -31.76 -13.13
CA VAL A 3 -52.75 -31.65 -12.29
C VAL A 3 -52.40 -30.17 -12.16
N LEU A 4 -52.39 -29.68 -10.92
CA LEU A 4 -51.92 -28.35 -10.54
C LEU A 4 -50.39 -28.35 -10.52
N VAL A 5 -49.74 -27.58 -11.39
CA VAL A 5 -48.28 -27.37 -11.33
C VAL A 5 -48.02 -26.11 -10.50
N VAL A 6 -47.46 -26.29 -9.31
CA VAL A 6 -46.99 -25.20 -8.44
C VAL A 6 -45.54 -24.91 -8.80
N LEU A 7 -45.28 -23.74 -9.41
CA LEU A 7 -43.92 -23.22 -9.56
C LEU A 7 -43.44 -22.66 -8.22
N GLY A 8 -42.52 -23.38 -7.57
CA GLY A 8 -41.77 -22.88 -6.42
C GLY A 8 -40.62 -21.99 -6.88
N ILE A 9 -40.64 -20.73 -6.47
CA ILE A 9 -39.51 -19.79 -6.66
C ILE A 9 -38.60 -19.94 -5.43
N THR A 10 -37.43 -20.56 -5.60
CA THR A 10 -36.40 -20.58 -4.56
C THR A 10 -35.59 -19.27 -4.60
N LEU A 11 -35.93 -18.33 -3.73
CA LEU A 11 -35.09 -17.17 -3.43
C LEU A 11 -33.81 -17.66 -2.72
N SER A 12 -32.72 -17.75 -3.46
CA SER A 12 -31.38 -17.92 -2.87
C SER A 12 -30.97 -16.59 -2.22
N ALA A 13 -31.03 -16.56 -0.89
CA ALA A 13 -30.51 -15.45 -0.09
C ALA A 13 -28.97 -15.43 -0.19
N TYR A 14 -28.43 -14.53 -1.03
CA TYR A 14 -27.02 -14.16 -0.96
C TYR A 14 -26.77 -13.44 0.36
N ALA A 15 -26.06 -14.10 1.27
CA ALA A 15 -25.50 -13.47 2.46
C ALA A 15 -24.48 -12.41 2.01
N GLN A 16 -24.80 -11.12 2.23
CA GLN A 16 -23.88 -10.03 2.00
C GLN A 16 -22.69 -10.13 2.98
N PRO A 17 -21.44 -9.95 2.53
CA PRO A 17 -20.30 -9.87 3.44
C PRO A 17 -20.42 -8.64 4.36
N PRO A 18 -19.92 -8.71 5.59
CA PRO A 18 -20.15 -7.68 6.61
C PRO A 18 -19.54 -6.33 6.18
N SER A 19 -20.39 -5.30 6.13
CA SER A 19 -20.00 -3.92 5.88
C SER A 19 -19.44 -3.28 7.15
N SER A 20 -18.16 -2.95 7.18
CA SER A 20 -17.60 -2.11 8.26
C SER A 20 -18.05 -0.67 8.04
N ARG A 21 -19.11 -0.26 8.73
CA ARG A 21 -19.67 1.11 8.69
C ARG A 21 -18.75 2.07 9.44
N LEU A 22 -18.11 2.99 8.72
CA LEU A 22 -17.63 4.25 9.28
C LEU A 22 -18.74 5.31 9.12
N PRO A 23 -19.05 6.13 10.14
CA PRO A 23 -20.12 7.14 10.05
C PRO A 23 -19.83 8.18 8.96
N GLY A 24 -20.82 8.44 8.09
CA GLY A 24 -20.75 9.43 7.00
C GLY A 24 -20.66 8.85 5.58
N ARG A 25 -20.56 7.52 5.43
CA ARG A 25 -20.44 6.85 4.13
C ARG A 25 -21.79 6.24 3.69
N LYS A 26 -22.30 6.59 2.50
CA LYS A 26 -23.44 5.89 1.88
C LYS A 26 -23.01 4.47 1.52
N SER A 27 -23.91 3.48 1.69
CA SER A 27 -23.66 2.05 1.44
C SER A 27 -23.28 1.72 -0.02
N GLU A 28 -23.51 2.64 -0.95
CA GLU A 28 -23.21 2.48 -2.38
C GLU A 28 -21.86 3.07 -2.80
N SER A 29 -21.09 3.65 -1.87
CA SER A 29 -19.77 4.16 -2.19
C SER A 29 -18.79 2.99 -2.35
N ALA A 30 -18.51 2.60 -3.60
CA ALA A 30 -17.20 2.08 -3.95
C ALA A 30 -16.15 3.01 -3.31
N GLU A 31 -15.07 2.45 -2.77
CA GLU A 31 -14.03 3.28 -2.16
C GLU A 31 -13.55 4.33 -3.17
N PRO A 32 -13.30 5.60 -2.76
CA PRO A 32 -12.82 6.60 -3.70
C PRO A 32 -11.56 6.06 -4.36
N TRP A 33 -11.43 6.16 -5.67
CA TRP A 33 -10.42 5.42 -6.45
C TRP A 33 -8.97 5.71 -6.03
N GLY A 34 -8.73 6.91 -5.49
CA GLY A 34 -7.47 7.28 -4.84
C GLY A 34 -7.11 6.44 -3.61
N ALA A 35 -8.09 5.82 -2.95
CA ALA A 35 -7.89 4.88 -1.84
C ALA A 35 -7.31 3.54 -2.32
N PHE A 36 -7.72 3.01 -3.49
CA PHE A 36 -7.13 1.78 -4.04
C PHE A 36 -5.67 2.01 -4.40
N LEU A 37 -5.36 3.08 -5.15
CA LEU A 37 -3.98 3.40 -5.51
C LEU A 37 -3.11 3.79 -4.30
N GLY A 38 -3.72 4.41 -3.28
CA GLY A 38 -3.05 4.69 -2.02
C GLY A 38 -2.70 3.42 -1.26
N ARG A 39 -3.66 2.51 -1.05
CA ARG A 39 -3.39 1.22 -0.41
C ARG A 39 -2.39 0.38 -1.20
N ALA A 40 -2.55 0.30 -2.52
CA ALA A 40 -1.62 -0.41 -3.38
C ALA A 40 -0.19 0.14 -3.24
N ALA A 41 -0.02 1.46 -3.15
CA ALA A 41 1.28 2.07 -2.91
C ALA A 41 1.85 1.70 -1.52
N HIS A 42 1.07 1.84 -0.46
CA HIS A 42 1.52 1.51 0.90
C HIS A 42 1.91 0.03 1.02
N ASP A 43 1.07 -0.88 0.50
CA ASP A 43 1.32 -2.32 0.52
C ASP A 43 2.59 -2.68 -0.28
N ALA A 44 2.73 -2.15 -1.50
CA ALA A 44 3.88 -2.44 -2.35
C ALA A 44 5.19 -1.90 -1.77
N ILE A 45 5.19 -0.64 -1.30
CA ILE A 45 6.37 0.00 -0.72
C ILE A 45 6.79 -0.72 0.56
N GLY A 46 5.85 -1.05 1.45
CA GLY A 46 6.14 -1.80 2.67
C GLY A 46 6.70 -3.20 2.41
N ARG A 47 6.14 -3.93 1.43
CA ARG A 47 6.63 -5.26 1.04
C ARG A 47 8.01 -5.19 0.40
N GLN A 48 8.26 -4.18 -0.43
CA GLN A 48 9.57 -3.97 -1.02
C GLN A 48 10.64 -3.70 0.04
N TYR A 49 10.34 -2.89 1.05
CA TYR A 49 11.26 -2.65 2.17
C TYR A 49 11.65 -3.96 2.86
N ARG A 50 10.66 -4.84 3.12
CA ARG A 50 10.90 -6.15 3.73
C ARG A 50 11.75 -7.08 2.84
N ILE A 51 11.59 -7.03 1.52
CA ILE A 51 12.43 -7.80 0.59
C ILE A 51 13.89 -7.32 0.62
N GLN A 52 14.11 -6.00 0.72
CA GLN A 52 15.46 -5.42 0.83
C GLN A 52 16.13 -5.70 2.17
N HIS A 53 15.36 -6.06 3.19
CA HIS A 53 15.83 -6.32 4.55
C HIS A 53 15.29 -7.66 5.09
N PRO A 54 15.69 -8.79 4.48
CA PRO A 54 15.05 -10.09 4.72
C PRO A 54 15.29 -10.66 6.12
N THR A 55 16.30 -10.17 6.83
CA THR A 55 16.63 -10.59 8.20
C THR A 55 16.01 -9.71 9.27
N ASN A 56 15.47 -8.55 8.90
CA ASN A 56 15.01 -7.56 9.87
C ASN A 56 13.57 -7.83 10.31
N LEU A 57 13.29 -7.57 11.59
CA LEU A 57 11.95 -7.59 12.14
C LEU A 57 11.21 -6.29 11.80
N ILE A 58 10.35 -6.38 10.78
CA ILE A 58 9.63 -5.26 10.18
C ILE A 58 8.12 -5.40 10.38
N PHE A 59 7.49 -4.31 10.80
CA PHE A 59 6.04 -4.17 10.97
C PHE A 59 5.50 -3.20 9.92
N LEU A 60 4.35 -3.53 9.32
CA LEU A 60 3.70 -2.73 8.29
C LEU A 60 2.35 -2.18 8.78
N GLY A 61 1.81 -1.16 8.10
CA GLY A 61 0.67 -0.28 8.45
C GLY A 61 -0.65 -0.86 9.01
N THR A 62 -0.76 -2.17 9.22
CA THR A 62 -1.85 -2.80 9.97
C THR A 62 -1.51 -3.04 11.45
N ILE A 63 -0.22 -3.02 11.81
CA ILE A 63 0.27 -3.32 13.16
C ILE A 63 0.37 -2.06 14.00
N ASP A 64 -0.16 -2.12 15.22
CA ASP A 64 -0.20 -0.98 16.13
C ASP A 64 1.06 -0.82 17.00
N LEU A 65 1.28 0.39 17.54
CA LEU A 65 2.46 0.69 18.36
C LEU A 65 2.60 -0.24 19.57
N SER A 66 1.48 -0.65 20.20
CA SER A 66 1.54 -1.59 21.33
C SER A 66 2.14 -2.93 20.92
N THR A 67 1.78 -3.41 19.74
CA THR A 67 2.30 -4.67 19.20
C THR A 67 3.73 -4.50 18.73
N ILE A 68 4.08 -3.40 18.05
CA ILE A 68 5.45 -3.09 17.63
C ILE A 68 6.41 -3.08 18.82
N ILE A 69 6.06 -2.40 19.92
CA ILE A 69 6.93 -2.35 21.11
C ILE A 69 7.12 -3.74 21.73
N ARG A 70 6.03 -4.50 21.84
CA ARG A 70 6.04 -5.83 22.50
C ARG A 70 6.81 -6.85 21.67
N GLU A 71 6.42 -7.03 20.41
CA GLU A 71 6.99 -8.05 19.53
C GLU A 71 8.39 -7.66 19.05
N GLY A 72 8.64 -6.36 18.83
CA GLY A 72 9.97 -5.81 18.55
C GLY A 72 10.91 -5.79 19.76
N LYS A 73 10.43 -6.23 20.94
CA LYS A 73 11.18 -6.25 22.21
C LYS A 73 11.84 -4.89 22.49
N LEU A 74 11.14 -3.80 22.22
CA LEU A 74 11.69 -2.45 22.31
C LEU A 74 11.57 -1.86 23.72
N GLY A 75 10.59 -2.30 24.51
CA GLY A 75 10.33 -1.77 25.85
C GLY A 75 8.96 -2.19 26.38
N ASP A 76 8.34 -1.34 27.20
CA ASP A 76 7.04 -1.62 27.82
C ASP A 76 5.91 -0.87 27.10
N PRO A 77 5.00 -1.57 26.40
CA PRO A 77 3.87 -0.93 25.73
C PRO A 77 2.91 -0.25 26.71
N ASN A 78 2.91 -0.58 28.01
CA ASN A 78 2.05 0.06 29.00
C ASN A 78 2.45 1.51 29.32
N ARG A 79 3.64 1.95 28.89
CA ARG A 79 4.05 3.34 28.94
C ARG A 79 3.29 4.23 27.94
N LEU A 80 2.63 3.64 26.94
CA LEU A 80 1.75 4.35 26.02
C LEU A 80 0.33 4.50 26.57
N SER A 81 -0.29 5.66 26.32
CA SER A 81 -1.72 5.85 26.59
C SER A 81 -2.59 4.98 25.66
N ALA A 82 -3.82 4.69 26.08
CA ALA A 82 -4.72 3.76 25.38
C ALA A 82 -4.98 4.12 23.90
N LEU A 83 -5.04 5.41 23.57
CA LEU A 83 -5.20 5.87 22.17
C LEU A 83 -3.90 5.75 21.39
N VAL A 84 -2.77 6.10 21.99
CA VAL A 84 -1.44 6.05 21.35
C VAL A 84 -1.06 4.61 21.01
N LYS A 85 -1.42 3.64 21.87
CA LYS A 85 -1.24 2.21 21.61
C LYS A 85 -1.78 1.74 20.26
N ARG A 86 -2.83 2.39 19.74
CA ARG A 86 -3.56 1.99 18.52
C ARG A 86 -3.06 2.66 17.24
N LEU A 87 -2.10 3.57 17.35
CA LEU A 87 -1.50 4.23 16.19
C LEU A 87 -0.72 3.22 15.35
N ARG A 88 -0.70 3.43 14.03
CA ARG A 88 -0.18 2.47 13.05
C ARG A 88 0.74 3.19 12.07
N PRO A 89 2.07 3.12 12.28
CA PRO A 89 3.02 3.65 11.32
C PRO A 89 3.06 2.79 10.06
N ASP A 90 3.36 3.39 8.91
CA ASP A 90 3.31 2.67 7.64
C ASP A 90 4.38 1.56 7.54
N ILE A 91 5.62 1.86 7.97
CA ILE A 91 6.73 0.90 8.05
C ILE A 91 7.50 1.17 9.35
N THR A 92 7.77 0.13 10.13
CA THR A 92 8.69 0.20 11.27
C THR A 92 9.64 -0.98 11.27
N ASP A 93 10.93 -0.71 11.17
CA ASP A 93 12.00 -1.68 11.29
C ASP A 93 12.59 -1.58 12.69
N THR A 94 12.41 -2.64 13.47
CA THR A 94 12.83 -2.65 14.88
C THR A 94 14.29 -3.07 15.07
N ASP A 95 14.92 -3.68 14.07
CA ASP A 95 16.34 -4.04 14.11
C ASP A 95 17.20 -2.86 13.66
N ALA A 96 16.78 -2.16 12.60
CA ALA A 96 17.43 -0.93 12.16
C ALA A 96 17.03 0.31 12.98
N LEU A 97 16.01 0.18 13.85
CA LEU A 97 15.45 1.27 14.65
C LEU A 97 15.00 2.47 13.80
N VAL A 98 14.29 2.19 12.71
CA VAL A 98 13.77 3.23 11.80
C VAL A 98 12.28 3.09 11.54
N LEU A 99 11.66 4.22 11.22
CA LEU A 99 10.26 4.32 10.83
C LEU A 99 10.12 5.15 9.56
N PHE A 100 9.14 4.79 8.72
CA PHE A 100 8.73 5.56 7.56
C PHE A 100 7.21 5.76 7.54
N GLU A 101 6.81 6.97 7.17
CA GLU A 101 5.45 7.30 6.75
C GLU A 101 5.39 7.45 5.23
N VAL A 102 4.47 6.73 4.61
CA VAL A 102 4.25 6.73 3.17
C VAL A 102 3.11 7.70 2.86
N LYS A 103 3.33 8.64 1.95
CA LYS A 103 2.34 9.67 1.57
C LYS A 103 2.44 10.02 0.08
N PRO A 104 1.39 10.57 -0.54
CA PRO A 104 1.48 11.08 -1.91
C PRO A 104 2.56 12.17 -2.06
N ASP A 105 3.25 12.20 -3.20
CA ASP A 105 4.27 13.21 -3.53
C ASP A 105 3.63 14.56 -3.90
N ASN A 106 3.22 15.29 -2.86
CA ASN A 106 2.81 16.68 -2.92
C ASN A 106 3.08 17.38 -1.57
N GLU A 107 2.95 18.70 -1.52
CA GLU A 107 3.27 19.48 -0.31
C GLU A 107 2.41 19.10 0.91
N VAL A 108 1.13 18.79 0.69
CA VAL A 108 0.21 18.37 1.75
C VAL A 108 0.62 17.00 2.29
N GLY A 109 0.89 16.05 1.41
CA GLY A 109 1.38 14.71 1.75
C GLY A 109 2.70 14.77 2.52
N ARG A 110 3.65 15.59 2.07
CA ARG A 110 4.93 15.81 2.76
C ARG A 110 4.75 16.38 4.16
N ARG A 111 3.91 17.42 4.32
CA ARG A 111 3.61 18.00 5.64
C ARG A 111 2.96 16.98 6.56
N MET A 112 1.95 16.26 6.07
CA MET A 112 1.25 15.23 6.85
C MET A 112 2.18 14.07 7.24
N GLY A 113 3.05 13.63 6.33
CA GLY A 113 4.05 12.60 6.59
C GLY A 113 4.98 12.99 7.72
N ARG A 114 5.52 14.22 7.69
CA ARG A 114 6.38 14.75 8.75
C ARG A 114 5.68 14.80 10.11
N GLU A 115 4.44 15.31 10.14
CA GLU A 115 3.67 15.39 11.37
C GLU A 115 3.37 14.00 11.95
N GLN A 116 2.99 13.03 11.10
CA GLN A 116 2.69 11.66 11.55
C GLN A 116 3.95 10.92 12.00
N ALA A 117 5.03 10.95 11.21
CA ALA A 117 6.30 10.33 11.55
C ALA A 117 6.83 10.88 12.87
N GLY A 118 6.81 12.21 13.05
CA GLY A 118 7.21 12.86 14.30
C GLY A 118 6.39 12.41 15.50
N ARG A 119 5.05 12.29 15.36
CA ARG A 119 4.17 11.79 16.43
C ARG A 119 4.49 10.35 16.80
N TYR A 120 4.72 9.48 15.81
CA TYR A 120 5.03 8.07 16.06
C TYR A 120 6.41 7.89 16.70
N LEU A 121 7.43 8.59 16.20
CA LEU A 121 8.77 8.57 16.78
C LEU A 121 8.76 9.08 18.23
N ALA A 122 8.05 10.18 18.51
CA ALA A 122 7.92 10.69 19.88
C ALA A 122 7.23 9.67 20.81
N ALA A 123 6.14 9.04 20.35
CA ALA A 123 5.43 8.03 21.12
C ALA A 123 6.30 6.78 21.40
N LEU A 124 6.95 6.23 20.36
CA LEU A 124 7.84 5.08 20.49
C LEU A 124 9.01 5.40 21.43
N ASN A 125 9.74 6.48 21.17
CA ASN A 125 10.92 6.84 21.97
C ASN A 125 10.59 7.16 23.44
N ALA A 126 9.34 7.53 23.75
CA ALA A 126 8.88 7.70 25.13
C ALA A 126 8.58 6.38 25.86
N ALA A 127 8.43 5.26 25.15
CA ALA A 127 8.03 3.96 25.70
C ALA A 127 9.10 2.85 25.61
N ILE A 128 10.09 3.02 24.72
CA ILE A 128 11.19 2.05 24.57
C ILE A 128 12.25 2.16 25.67
N GLU A 129 13.16 1.18 25.70
CA GLU A 129 14.31 1.14 26.60
C GLU A 129 15.29 2.31 26.34
N PRO A 130 15.94 2.87 27.39
CA PRO A 130 16.79 4.06 27.25
C PRO A 130 17.99 3.93 26.32
N ASN A 131 18.46 2.70 26.07
CA ASN A 131 19.56 2.39 25.16
C ASN A 131 19.11 2.19 23.71
N LYS A 132 17.79 2.27 23.43
CA LYS A 132 17.23 2.20 22.08
C LYS A 132 16.70 3.57 21.70
N HIS A 133 16.80 3.88 20.41
CA HIS A 133 16.27 5.12 19.87
C HIS A 133 15.85 4.91 18.42
N LEU A 134 14.56 5.09 18.13
CA LEU A 134 14.08 5.06 16.76
C LEU A 134 14.24 6.43 16.11
N SER A 135 14.67 6.43 14.84
CA SER A 135 14.75 7.62 14.00
C SER A 135 13.90 7.49 12.74
N GLY A 136 13.72 8.60 12.02
CA GLY A 136 13.16 8.54 10.67
C GLY A 136 14.14 7.83 9.73
N GLY A 137 13.66 6.84 8.98
CA GLY A 137 14.48 6.14 8.01
C GLY A 137 14.87 7.03 6.82
N THR A 138 15.94 6.68 6.12
CA THR A 138 16.49 7.46 5.01
C THR A 138 16.84 6.54 3.84
N HIS A 139 17.08 7.13 2.66
CA HIS A 139 17.60 6.42 1.47
C HIS A 139 16.76 5.22 1.01
N PHE A 140 15.45 5.26 1.25
CA PHE A 140 14.52 4.26 0.76
C PHE A 140 13.75 4.79 -0.45
N ASP A 141 14.33 4.54 -1.62
CA ASP A 141 13.83 4.99 -2.92
C ASP A 141 13.63 3.78 -3.83
N GLY A 142 12.74 3.91 -4.82
CA GLY A 142 12.54 2.84 -5.79
C GLY A 142 11.37 3.10 -6.73
N SER A 143 11.18 2.17 -7.67
CA SER A 143 10.01 2.17 -8.52
C SER A 143 9.69 0.77 -9.02
N LEU A 144 8.43 0.56 -9.37
CA LEU A 144 7.95 -0.65 -10.03
C LEU A 144 7.00 -0.28 -11.16
N PHE A 145 6.75 -1.24 -12.04
CA PHE A 145 5.87 -1.05 -13.18
C PHE A 145 4.78 -2.11 -13.25
N ILE A 146 3.60 -1.71 -13.73
CA ILE A 146 2.50 -2.59 -14.09
C ILE A 146 2.23 -2.39 -15.57
N GLU A 147 2.47 -3.43 -16.36
CA GLU A 147 2.09 -3.46 -17.76
C GLU A 147 0.74 -4.14 -17.92
N PHE A 148 -0.20 -3.40 -18.51
CA PHE A 148 -1.48 -3.94 -18.95
C PHE A 148 -1.40 -4.34 -20.43
N GLU A 149 -1.96 -5.49 -20.77
CA GLU A 149 -2.20 -6.00 -22.13
C GLU A 149 -0.99 -5.87 -23.08
N GLY A 150 0.01 -6.76 -22.99
CA GLY A 150 1.06 -7.02 -24.01
C GLY A 150 1.54 -5.83 -24.87
N GLY A 151 1.86 -4.68 -24.26
CA GLY A 151 2.18 -3.42 -24.96
C GLY A 151 1.22 -2.24 -24.71
N GLY A 152 0.20 -2.42 -23.87
CA GLY A 152 -0.73 -1.38 -23.44
C GLY A 152 -0.13 -0.35 -22.48
N ALA A 153 -0.98 0.28 -21.67
CA ALA A 153 -0.53 1.29 -20.71
C ALA A 153 0.48 0.69 -19.73
N LEU A 154 1.61 1.37 -19.54
CA LEU A 154 2.61 1.02 -18.55
C LEU A 154 2.45 1.99 -17.38
N TRP A 155 1.93 1.50 -16.26
CA TRP A 155 1.84 2.29 -15.04
C TRP A 155 3.13 2.14 -14.24
N GLN A 156 3.55 3.22 -13.59
CA GLN A 156 4.69 3.23 -12.70
C GLN A 156 4.26 3.75 -11.33
N LEU A 157 4.62 3.01 -10.29
CA LEU A 157 4.68 3.52 -8.92
C LEU A 157 6.13 3.84 -8.64
N ALA A 158 6.45 5.11 -8.37
CA ALA A 158 7.75 5.54 -7.91
C ALA A 158 7.65 6.09 -6.49
N TRP A 159 8.68 5.87 -5.67
CA TRP A 159 8.78 6.47 -4.35
C TRP A 159 10.20 6.93 -4.04
N ARG A 160 10.28 7.90 -3.13
CA ARG A 160 11.52 8.49 -2.66
C ARG A 160 11.38 8.95 -1.22
N THR A 161 12.47 8.97 -0.47
CA THR A 161 12.52 9.41 0.93
C THR A 161 13.31 10.72 1.04
N PRO A 162 12.70 11.88 0.70
CA PRO A 162 13.41 13.16 0.64
C PRO A 162 13.79 13.74 2.01
N GLU A 163 13.18 13.26 3.09
CA GLU A 163 13.51 13.65 4.46
C GLU A 163 13.32 12.45 5.40
N PRO A 164 14.05 12.40 6.54
CA PRO A 164 13.99 11.26 7.45
C PRO A 164 12.56 10.92 7.87
N GLY A 165 12.18 9.66 7.65
CA GLY A 165 10.88 9.10 8.03
C GLY A 165 9.70 9.49 7.14
N VAL A 166 9.94 10.17 6.01
CA VAL A 166 8.86 10.52 5.06
C VAL A 166 9.19 9.97 3.69
N THR A 167 8.48 8.92 3.28
CA THR A 167 8.54 8.34 1.94
C THR A 167 7.37 8.86 1.11
N LEU A 168 7.68 9.53 0.01
CA LEU A 168 6.69 10.10 -0.92
C LEU A 168 6.53 9.21 -2.13
N TYR A 169 5.29 8.91 -2.52
CA TYR A 169 4.98 8.10 -3.70
C TYR A 169 4.21 8.86 -4.77
N ARG A 170 4.43 8.49 -6.03
CA ARG A 170 3.68 8.99 -7.18
C ARG A 170 3.34 7.85 -8.12
N TRP A 171 2.11 7.89 -8.62
CA TRP A 171 1.68 7.09 -9.75
C TRP A 171 1.76 7.89 -11.05
N SER A 172 2.26 7.26 -12.10
CA SER A 172 2.30 7.82 -13.46
C SER A 172 2.00 6.74 -14.50
N SER A 173 1.70 7.13 -15.73
CA SER A 173 1.64 6.23 -16.88
C SER A 173 2.68 6.60 -17.92
N ARG A 174 2.95 5.66 -18.81
CA ARG A 174 3.62 5.86 -20.10
C ARG A 174 2.69 5.41 -21.21
N ARG A 175 2.75 6.11 -22.34
CA ARG A 175 1.89 5.79 -23.48
C ARG A 175 2.14 4.37 -23.98
N PRO A 176 1.08 3.66 -24.39
CA PRO A 176 1.23 2.43 -25.13
C PRO A 176 2.11 2.66 -26.36
N LYS A 177 3.12 1.81 -26.53
CA LYS A 177 3.93 1.78 -27.74
C LYS A 177 4.10 0.31 -28.14
N PRO A 178 3.32 -0.17 -29.13
CA PRO A 178 3.42 -1.54 -29.59
C PRO A 178 4.86 -1.91 -29.97
N ASN A 179 5.22 -3.18 -29.81
CA ASN A 179 6.52 -3.73 -30.20
C ASN A 179 7.73 -3.02 -29.56
N THR A 180 7.55 -2.43 -28.38
CA THR A 180 8.61 -1.75 -27.62
C THR A 180 8.76 -2.44 -26.28
N SER A 181 10.00 -2.66 -25.84
CA SER A 181 10.27 -3.25 -24.52
C SER A 181 9.73 -2.37 -23.38
N TRP A 182 9.56 -2.94 -22.19
CA TRP A 182 9.13 -2.16 -21.04
C TRP A 182 10.21 -1.14 -20.62
N GLN A 183 11.50 -1.48 -20.77
CA GLN A 183 12.61 -0.57 -20.46
C GLN A 183 12.61 0.67 -21.36
N GLU A 184 12.42 0.47 -22.66
CA GLU A 184 12.31 1.59 -23.62
C GLU A 184 11.06 2.44 -23.36
N ARG A 185 9.96 1.85 -22.87
CA ARG A 185 8.78 2.61 -22.44
C ARG A 185 9.00 3.33 -21.12
N ALA A 186 9.74 2.75 -20.17
CA ALA A 186 10.09 3.39 -18.90
C ALA A 186 10.91 4.68 -19.12
N ALA A 187 11.74 4.72 -20.17
CA ALA A 187 12.51 5.90 -20.59
C ALA A 187 11.67 7.00 -21.26
N GLN A 188 10.38 6.75 -21.55
CA GLN A 188 9.50 7.77 -22.11
C GLN A 188 9.11 8.81 -21.06
N LYS A 189 8.58 9.93 -21.55
CA LYS A 189 8.04 10.98 -20.70
C LYS A 189 6.91 10.44 -19.82
N GLU A 190 6.97 10.75 -18.53
CA GLU A 190 5.90 10.43 -17.59
C GLU A 190 4.64 11.24 -17.89
N GLU A 191 3.49 10.57 -17.86
CA GLU A 191 2.18 11.20 -17.93
C GLU A 191 1.42 11.01 -16.62
N GLN A 192 0.58 11.98 -16.28
CA GLN A 192 -0.33 11.85 -15.15
C GLN A 192 -1.38 10.79 -15.49
N LEU A 193 -1.68 9.90 -14.55
CA LEU A 193 -2.78 8.97 -14.71
C LEU A 193 -4.09 9.75 -14.87
N SER A 194 -4.83 9.45 -15.94
CA SER A 194 -6.15 10.02 -16.13
C SER A 194 -7.13 9.45 -15.11
N GLN A 195 -8.12 10.24 -14.70
CA GLN A 195 -9.14 9.78 -13.75
C GLN A 195 -9.88 8.55 -14.30
N GLU A 196 -10.20 8.53 -15.59
CA GLU A 196 -10.86 7.40 -16.26
C GLU A 196 -10.03 6.11 -16.17
N GLU A 197 -8.71 6.18 -16.36
CA GLU A 197 -7.83 5.03 -16.23
C GLU A 197 -7.77 4.51 -14.78
N VAL A 198 -7.70 5.42 -13.81
CA VAL A 198 -7.71 5.07 -12.38
C VAL A 198 -9.04 4.41 -11.99
N GLU A 199 -10.16 4.93 -12.48
CA GLU A 199 -11.50 4.36 -12.28
C GLU A 199 -11.61 2.95 -12.87
N LYS A 200 -11.09 2.78 -14.08
CA LYS A 200 -11.18 1.50 -14.80
C LYS A 200 -10.26 0.42 -14.23
N ARG A 201 -9.08 0.79 -13.72
CA ARG A 201 -7.99 -0.17 -13.43
C ARG A 201 -7.42 -0.10 -12.02
N GLY A 202 -7.79 0.87 -11.19
CA GLY A 202 -7.19 1.09 -9.87
C GLY A 202 -7.33 -0.11 -8.93
N GLU A 203 -8.52 -0.70 -8.85
CA GLU A 203 -8.75 -1.91 -8.05
C GLU A 203 -7.98 -3.12 -8.60
N LEU A 204 -7.91 -3.25 -9.93
CA LEU A 204 -7.12 -4.32 -10.57
C LEU A 204 -5.63 -4.16 -10.25
N ALA A 205 -5.10 -2.94 -10.29
CA ALA A 205 -3.71 -2.65 -9.94
C ALA A 205 -3.37 -3.04 -8.49
N GLU A 206 -4.26 -2.76 -7.52
CA GLU A 206 -4.09 -3.19 -6.13
C GLU A 206 -3.96 -4.72 -6.03
N ARG A 207 -4.89 -5.46 -6.67
CA ARG A 207 -4.88 -6.93 -6.64
C ARG A 207 -3.66 -7.52 -7.34
N VAL A 208 -3.26 -6.95 -8.47
CA VAL A 208 -2.10 -7.40 -9.26
C VAL A 208 -0.80 -7.22 -8.46
N LEU A 209 -0.62 -6.08 -7.80
CA LEU A 209 0.56 -5.86 -6.95
C LEU A 209 0.59 -6.81 -5.76
N ARG A 210 -0.56 -7.05 -5.12
CA ARG A 210 -0.64 -8.04 -4.05
C ARG A 210 -0.22 -9.43 -4.54
N ALA A 211 -0.75 -9.86 -5.68
CA ALA A 211 -0.40 -11.15 -6.26
C ALA A 211 1.09 -11.28 -6.60
N ALA A 212 1.68 -10.22 -7.16
CA ALA A 212 3.11 -10.19 -7.50
C ALA A 212 4.01 -10.40 -6.28
N TYR A 213 3.71 -9.76 -5.15
CA TYR A 213 4.50 -9.92 -3.92
C TYR A 213 4.19 -11.20 -3.12
N GLU A 214 3.01 -11.79 -3.32
CA GLU A 214 2.60 -13.03 -2.63
C GLU A 214 2.96 -14.29 -3.41
N GLY A 215 3.40 -14.15 -4.67
CA GLY A 215 3.64 -15.29 -5.55
C GLY A 215 2.36 -16.05 -5.89
N SER A 216 1.20 -15.38 -5.83
CA SER A 216 -0.09 -15.99 -6.11
C SER A 216 -0.44 -15.92 -7.61
N GLU A 217 -1.49 -16.63 -8.01
CA GLU A 217 -2.04 -16.51 -9.37
C GLU A 217 -2.49 -15.08 -9.66
N TRP A 218 -2.41 -14.69 -10.94
CA TRP A 218 -2.89 -13.39 -11.41
C TRP A 218 -4.42 -13.27 -11.25
N PRO A 219 -4.93 -12.10 -10.84
CA PRO A 219 -6.37 -11.90 -10.72
C PRO A 219 -7.06 -11.99 -12.08
N SER A 220 -8.29 -12.53 -12.08
CA SER A 220 -9.11 -12.63 -13.30
C SER A 220 -9.22 -11.29 -14.02
N GLY A 221 -9.05 -11.32 -15.35
CA GLY A 221 -9.05 -10.13 -16.20
C GLY A 221 -7.70 -9.42 -16.33
N PHE A 222 -6.68 -9.78 -15.54
CA PHE A 222 -5.33 -9.30 -15.79
C PHE A 222 -4.66 -10.11 -16.90
N ARG A 223 -4.27 -9.41 -17.96
CA ARG A 223 -3.38 -9.93 -19.00
C ARG A 223 -2.21 -8.97 -19.08
N GLY A 224 -1.07 -9.29 -18.48
CA GLY A 224 -0.01 -8.31 -18.31
C GLY A 224 1.17 -8.86 -17.51
N GLN A 225 2.05 -7.95 -17.09
CA GLN A 225 3.22 -8.24 -16.27
C GLN A 225 3.43 -7.17 -15.20
N VAL A 226 4.10 -7.54 -14.11
CA VAL A 226 4.58 -6.62 -13.07
C VAL A 226 6.09 -6.71 -13.06
N TYR A 227 6.76 -5.56 -13.10
CA TYR A 227 8.21 -5.45 -13.03
C TYR A 227 8.58 -4.83 -11.68
N LEU A 228 9.14 -5.63 -10.78
CA LEU A 228 9.52 -5.22 -9.44
C LEU A 228 10.86 -4.44 -9.48
N PRO A 229 11.25 -3.77 -8.39
CA PRO A 229 12.52 -3.03 -8.37
C PRO A 229 13.75 -3.91 -8.63
N VAL A 230 13.68 -5.20 -8.28
CA VAL A 230 14.75 -6.17 -8.60
C VAL A 230 14.89 -6.44 -10.10
N ASP A 231 13.85 -6.15 -10.88
CA ASP A 231 13.83 -6.27 -12.34
C ASP A 231 14.27 -4.95 -13.01
N CYS A 232 14.43 -3.87 -12.24
CA CYS A 232 14.87 -2.56 -12.71
C CYS A 232 16.40 -2.47 -12.63
N PRO A 233 17.10 -2.16 -13.74
CA PRO A 233 18.56 -2.03 -13.77
C PRO A 233 19.09 -0.85 -12.96
#